data_AF-A0A5N5SV53-F1
#
_entry.id   AF-A0A5N5SV53-F1
#
_cell.length_a   1.000
_cell.length_b   1.000
_cell.length_c   1.000
_cell.angle_alpha   90.00
_cell.angle_beta   90.00
_cell.angle_gamma   90.00
#
_symmetry.space_group_name_H-M   'P 1'
#
loop_
_entity.id
_entity.type
_entity.pdbx_description
1 polymer ?
#
loop_
_entity_poly.entity_id
_entity_poly.type
_entity_poly.pdbx_seq_one_letter_code
_entity_poly.pdbx_strand_id
1 'polypeptide(L)'
;MVYIHGGGFVGGEAKEYLPHVLMNKEIVLVVIQYRLGIFGFLSTEDSVIPGNMGLKDQQLALKWIKENIEPFGGDSNNITIFGESAGGASVHFQVLSPGSKASQ
;
A
#
# COMPACT_ATOMS: atom_id res chain seq x y z
N MET A 1 -9.80 4.17 4.34
CA MET A 1 -8.40 4.31 4.81
C MET A 1 -7.62 3.05 4.44
N VAL A 2 -6.41 3.20 3.91
CA VAL A 2 -5.55 2.09 3.46
C VAL A 2 -4.24 2.11 4.24
N TYR A 3 -3.97 1.05 4.99
CA TYR A 3 -2.76 0.93 5.80
C TYR A 3 -1.67 0.13 5.07
N ILE A 4 -0.45 0.68 5.05
CA ILE A 4 0.76 0.02 4.57
C ILE A 4 1.66 -0.26 5.78
N HIS A 5 1.92 -1.54 6.06
CA HIS A 5 2.68 -1.93 7.23
C HIS A 5 4.17 -1.58 7.14
N GLY A 6 4.78 -1.38 8.31
CA GLY A 6 6.22 -1.18 8.48
C GLY A 6 7.02 -2.49 8.42
N GLY A 7 8.18 -2.52 9.06
CA GLY A 7 9.06 -3.71 9.10
C GLY A 7 10.31 -3.63 8.21
N GLY A 8 10.81 -2.41 7.96
CA GLY A 8 12.10 -2.20 7.28
C GLY A 8 12.19 -2.76 5.86
N PHE A 9 11.04 -2.96 5.20
CA PHE A 9 10.92 -3.64 3.91
C PHE A 9 11.36 -5.12 3.89
N VAL A 10 11.63 -5.72 5.06
CA VAL A 10 12.12 -7.10 5.19
C VAL A 10 11.21 -7.99 6.04
N GLY A 11 10.34 -7.41 6.85
CA GLY A 11 9.37 -8.10 7.69
C GLY A 11 8.05 -7.33 7.82
N GLY A 12 7.14 -7.85 8.66
CA GLY A 12 5.80 -7.30 8.89
C GLY A 12 4.72 -7.98 8.07
N GLU A 13 3.48 -7.88 8.54
CA GLU A 13 2.33 -8.52 7.90
C GLU A 13 1.00 -7.83 8.23
N ALA A 14 0.08 -7.87 7.29
CA ALA A 14 -1.24 -7.27 7.40
C ALA A 14 -2.06 -7.84 8.56
N LYS A 15 -1.87 -9.13 8.88
CA LYS A 15 -2.64 -9.80 9.94
C LYS A 15 -2.29 -9.32 11.35
N GLU A 16 -1.15 -8.65 11.54
CA GLU A 16 -0.80 -8.00 12.81
C GLU A 16 -1.69 -6.78 13.09
N TYR A 17 -2.29 -6.19 12.07
CA TYR A 17 -3.04 -4.93 12.15
C TYR A 17 -4.54 -5.17 12.13
N LEU A 18 -5.04 -5.69 13.25
CA LEU A 18 -6.46 -5.96 13.44
C LEU A 18 -7.28 -4.66 13.56
N PRO A 19 -8.53 -4.64 13.07
CA PRO A 19 -9.28 -3.40 12.88
C PRO A 19 -9.93 -2.86 14.16
N HIS A 20 -9.76 -3.53 15.31
CA HIS A 20 -10.60 -3.40 16.51
C HIS A 20 -10.89 -1.96 16.96
N VAL A 21 -9.89 -1.09 17.04
CA VAL A 21 -10.07 0.29 17.52
C VAL A 21 -10.77 1.17 16.48
N LEU A 22 -10.59 0.88 15.19
CA LEU A 22 -11.11 1.67 14.08
C LEU A 22 -12.52 1.26 13.65
N MET A 23 -12.99 0.05 14.01
CA MET A 23 -14.35 -0.41 13.65
C MET A 23 -15.49 0.35 14.34
N ASN A 24 -15.18 1.19 15.34
CA ASN A 24 -16.14 2.12 15.93
C ASN A 24 -16.30 3.42 15.13
N LYS A 25 -15.66 3.54 13.96
CA LYS A 25 -15.74 4.70 13.08
C LYS A 25 -16.40 4.31 11.76
N GLU A 26 -17.10 5.25 11.14
CA GLU A 26 -17.70 5.08 9.81
C GLU A 26 -16.63 5.18 8.72
N ILE A 27 -15.79 4.14 8.63
CA ILE A 27 -14.71 4.04 7.65
C ILE A 27 -14.66 2.63 7.08
N VAL A 28 -14.17 2.52 5.85
CA VAL A 28 -13.64 1.25 5.32
C VAL A 28 -12.14 1.21 5.58
N LEU A 29 -11.67 0.18 6.29
CA LEU A 29 -10.24 -0.07 6.49
C LEU A 29 -9.76 -1.18 5.56
N VAL A 30 -8.70 -0.90 4.80
CA VAL A 30 -7.99 -1.90 3.98
C VAL A 30 -6.56 -1.99 4.50
N VAL A 31 -6.07 -3.20 4.75
CA VAL A 31 -4.67 -3.46 5.11
C VAL A 31 -4.07 -4.33 4.02
N ILE A 32 -3.01 -3.84 3.37
CA ILE A 32 -2.43 -4.52 2.20
C ILE A 32 -1.15 -5.28 2.56
N GLN A 33 -0.87 -6.33 1.79
CA GLN A 33 0.43 -7.00 1.75
C GLN A 33 1.22 -6.54 0.53
N TYR A 34 2.54 -6.54 0.65
CA TYR A 34 3.46 -6.34 -0.47
C TYR A 34 4.69 -7.26 -0.31
N ARG A 35 5.40 -7.54 -1.40
CA ARG A 35 6.61 -8.37 -1.33
C ARG A 35 7.68 -7.69 -0.49
N LEU A 36 8.39 -8.50 0.30
CA LEU A 36 9.44 -8.07 1.23
C LEU A 36 10.80 -8.65 0.85
N GLY A 37 11.85 -8.08 1.43
CA GLY A 37 13.23 -8.52 1.28
C GLY A 37 13.66 -8.61 -0.19
N ILE A 38 14.42 -9.65 -0.50
CA ILE A 38 14.92 -9.89 -1.86
C ILE A 38 13.78 -10.04 -2.88
N PHE A 39 12.63 -10.59 -2.47
CA PHE A 39 11.49 -10.80 -3.38
C PHE A 39 10.79 -9.49 -3.76
N GLY A 40 10.86 -8.47 -2.91
CA GLY A 40 10.27 -7.15 -3.15
C GLY A 40 11.25 -6.13 -3.73
N PHE A 41 12.55 -6.25 -3.43
CA PHE A 41 13.48 -5.14 -3.62
C PHE A 41 14.80 -5.52 -4.29
N LEU A 42 14.95 -6.75 -4.79
CA LEU A 42 16.07 -7.09 -5.67
C LEU A 42 16.03 -6.21 -6.93
N SER A 43 17.19 -5.67 -7.29
CA SER A 43 17.43 -5.00 -8.56
C SER A 43 18.72 -5.53 -9.17
N THR A 44 18.70 -5.78 -10.47
CA THR A 44 19.91 -6.05 -11.28
C THR A 44 20.41 -4.79 -11.99
N GLU A 45 19.76 -3.64 -11.76
CA GLU A 45 20.06 -2.35 -12.39
C GLU A 45 19.99 -2.38 -13.94
N ASP A 46 19.26 -3.36 -14.47
CA ASP A 46 18.92 -3.50 -15.89
C ASP A 46 17.39 -3.49 -16.08
N SER A 47 16.95 -3.74 -17.32
CA SER A 47 15.52 -3.76 -17.67
C SER A 47 14.82 -5.05 -17.27
N VAL A 48 15.54 -6.12 -16.91
CA VAL A 48 14.97 -7.43 -16.59
C VAL A 48 14.43 -7.44 -15.16
N ILE A 49 15.23 -6.98 -14.19
CA ILE A 49 14.81 -6.81 -12.79
C ILE A 49 15.12 -5.38 -12.34
N PRO A 50 14.29 -4.39 -12.74
CA PRO A 50 14.54 -2.97 -12.45
C PRO A 50 14.30 -2.57 -10.98
N GLY A 51 13.98 -3.52 -10.11
CA GLY A 51 13.71 -3.26 -8.69
C GLY A 51 12.32 -2.73 -8.36
N ASN A 52 12.16 -2.40 -7.07
CA ASN A 52 10.97 -1.80 -6.46
C ASN A 52 9.66 -2.60 -6.68
N MET A 53 9.77 -3.91 -6.76
CA MET A 53 8.62 -4.79 -6.94
C MET A 53 7.62 -4.70 -5.79
N GLY A 54 8.09 -4.54 -4.54
CA GLY A 54 7.23 -4.30 -3.39
C GLY A 54 6.46 -2.96 -3.48
N LEU A 55 7.08 -1.89 -3.99
CA LEU A 55 6.38 -0.61 -4.21
C LEU A 55 5.37 -0.71 -5.37
N LYS A 56 5.66 -1.50 -6.39
CA LYS A 56 4.74 -1.78 -7.50
C LYS A 56 3.54 -2.63 -7.04
N ASP A 57 3.74 -3.55 -6.11
CA ASP A 57 2.64 -4.29 -5.47
C ASP A 57 1.70 -3.34 -4.74
N GLN A 58 2.26 -2.38 -3.99
CA GLN A 58 1.46 -1.35 -3.32
C GLN A 58 0.68 -0.49 -4.33
N GLN A 59 1.30 -0.08 -5.45
CA GLN A 59 0.60 0.64 -6.52
C GLN A 59 -0.56 -0.17 -7.11
N LEU A 60 -0.32 -1.46 -7.38
CA LEU A 60 -1.35 -2.35 -7.90
C LEU A 60 -2.50 -2.52 -6.89
N ALA A 61 -2.18 -2.64 -5.60
CA ALA A 61 -3.17 -2.71 -4.54
C ALA A 61 -3.99 -1.41 -4.44
N LEU A 62 -3.36 -0.24 -4.52
CA LEU A 62 -4.06 1.05 -4.51
C LEU A 62 -4.98 1.22 -5.72
N LYS A 63 -4.52 0.79 -6.91
CA LYS A 63 -5.36 0.76 -8.12
C LYS A 63 -6.56 -0.16 -7.93
N TRP A 64 -6.34 -1.38 -7.42
CA TRP A 64 -7.41 -2.32 -7.14
C TRP A 64 -8.43 -1.74 -6.15
N ILE A 65 -7.96 -1.10 -5.07
CA ILE A 65 -8.83 -0.45 -4.09
C ILE A 65 -9.65 0.65 -4.78
N LYS A 66 -9.01 1.54 -5.55
CA LYS A 66 -9.71 2.62 -6.27
C LYS A 66 -10.81 2.08 -7.20
N GLU A 67 -10.56 0.97 -7.87
CA GLU A 67 -11.50 0.35 -8.82
C GLU A 67 -12.61 -0.48 -8.14
N ASN A 68 -12.42 -0.93 -6.88
CA ASN A 68 -13.27 -1.95 -6.27
C ASN A 68 -13.83 -1.57 -4.89
N ILE A 69 -13.52 -0.41 -4.31
CA ILE A 69 -13.91 -0.12 -2.91
C ILE A 69 -15.40 0.21 -2.73
N GLU A 70 -16.09 0.67 -3.79
CA GLU A 70 -17.48 1.14 -3.68
C GLU A 70 -18.48 0.05 -3.22
N PRO A 71 -18.44 -1.20 -3.74
CA PRO A 71 -19.26 -2.29 -3.23
C PRO A 71 -19.05 -2.64 -1.74
N PHE A 72 -17.94 -2.21 -1.14
CA PHE A 72 -17.64 -2.42 0.29
C PHE A 72 -18.08 -1.22 1.16
N GLY A 73 -18.77 -0.24 0.57
CA GLY A 73 -19.23 0.97 1.27
C GLY A 73 -18.17 2.06 1.40
N GLY A 74 -17.08 1.98 0.64
CA GLY A 74 -16.06 3.04 0.59
C GLY A 74 -16.32 4.05 -0.52
N ASP A 75 -15.73 5.23 -0.40
CA ASP A 75 -15.73 6.25 -1.45
C ASP A 75 -14.39 6.19 -2.20
N SER A 76 -14.46 5.84 -3.49
CA SER A 76 -13.28 5.72 -4.34
C SER A 76 -12.55 7.06 -4.48
N ASN A 77 -13.24 8.20 -4.36
CA ASN A 77 -12.67 9.55 -4.46
C ASN A 77 -12.12 10.09 -3.14
N ASN A 78 -12.32 9.37 -2.03
CA ASN A 78 -11.88 9.77 -0.71
C ASN A 78 -11.04 8.66 -0.04
N ILE A 79 -9.85 8.43 -0.60
CA ILE A 79 -8.91 7.42 -0.11
C ILE A 79 -7.76 8.10 0.64
N THR A 80 -7.65 7.81 1.94
CA THR A 80 -6.47 8.15 2.74
C THR A 80 -5.54 6.94 2.85
N ILE A 81 -4.28 7.08 2.40
CA ILE A 81 -3.20 6.12 2.65
C ILE A 81 -2.41 6.54 3.90
N PHE A 82 -2.00 5.59 4.73
CA PHE A 82 -1.19 5.84 5.92
C PHE A 82 -0.32 4.62 6.27
N GLY A 83 0.75 4.84 7.01
CA GLY A 83 1.73 3.81 7.33
C GLY A 83 2.74 4.27 8.38
N GLU A 84 3.46 3.32 8.97
CA GLU A 84 4.46 3.54 10.01
C GLU A 84 5.83 3.03 9.55
N SER A 85 6.93 3.70 9.93
CA SER A 85 8.30 3.34 9.54
C SER A 85 8.46 3.12 8.02
N ALA A 86 8.83 1.92 7.57
CA ALA A 86 8.90 1.56 6.16
C ALA A 86 7.56 1.72 5.41
N GLY A 87 6.43 1.57 6.11
CA GLY A 87 5.09 1.87 5.60
C GLY A 87 4.86 3.38 5.47
N GLY A 88 5.39 4.19 6.38
CA GLY A 88 5.38 5.65 6.28
C GLY A 88 6.25 6.15 5.12
N ALA A 89 7.43 5.56 4.94
CA ALA A 89 8.26 5.79 3.76
C ALA A 89 7.54 5.35 2.47
N SER A 90 6.84 4.20 2.50
CA SER A 90 6.01 3.73 1.38
C SER A 90 4.94 4.75 1.01
N VAL A 91 4.19 5.28 1.98
CA VAL A 91 3.22 6.36 1.73
C VAL A 91 3.88 7.55 1.03
N HIS A 92 5.05 7.98 1.51
CA HIS A 92 5.78 9.07 0.87
C HIS A 92 6.19 8.74 -0.58
N PHE A 93 6.68 7.52 -0.85
CA PHE A 93 6.98 7.08 -2.20
C PHE A 93 5.75 7.06 -3.11
N GLN A 94 4.59 6.65 -2.60
CA GLN A 94 3.35 6.67 -3.37
C GLN A 94 2.90 8.10 -3.69
N VAL A 95 3.09 9.06 -2.80
CA VAL A 95 2.79 10.47 -3.09
C VAL A 95 3.70 11.03 -4.20
N LEU A 96 4.97 10.64 -4.23
CA LEU A 96 5.95 11.11 -5.20
C LEU A 96 5.84 10.43 -6.57
N SER A 97 5.39 9.18 -6.60
CA SER A 97 5.39 8.37 -7.82
C SER A 97 4.34 8.84 -8.84
N PRO A 98 4.72 9.12 -10.10
CA PRO A 98 3.76 9.50 -11.14
C PRO A 98 2.66 8.46 -11.36
N GLY A 99 3.01 7.17 -11.24
CA GLY A 99 2.07 6.06 -11.42
C GLY A 99 1.03 5.90 -10.31
N SER A 100 1.15 6.67 -9.23
CA SER A 100 0.26 6.63 -8.06
C SER A 100 -0.66 7.84 -7.98
N LYS A 101 -0.55 8.79 -8.93
CA LYS A 101 -1.49 9.91 -9.01
C LYS A 101 -2.88 9.37 -9.34
N ALA A 102 -3.89 9.81 -8.58
CA ALA A 102 -5.27 9.68 -9.03
C ALA A 102 -5.34 10.35 -10.40
N SER A 103 -5.69 9.58 -11.43
CA SER A 103 -5.91 10.11 -12.78
C SER A 103 -6.81 11.35 -12.67
N GLN A 104 -6.31 12.49 -13.14
CA GLN A 104 -7.14 13.66 -13.39
C GLN A 104 -8.19 13.35 -14.45
#